data_AF-A0AAW7ABK3-F1
#
_entry.id   AF-A0AAW7ABK3-F1
#
_cell.length_a   1.000
_cell.length_b   1.000
_cell.length_c   1.000
_cell.angle_alpha   90.00
_cell.angle_beta   90.00
_cell.angle_gamma   90.00
#
_symmetry.space_group_name_H-M   'P 1'
#
loop_
_entity.id
_entity.type
_entity.pdbx_description
1 polymer ?
#
loop_
_entity_poly.entity_id
_entity_poly.type
_entity_poly.pdbx_seq_one_letter_code
_entity_poly.pdbx_strand_id
1 'polypeptide(L)'
;MELSALTAVSPVDGRYGSKTIALREIFSEYGLLKYRTIVEIRWLQKLAATAEIAEVPAFSAEANQFLDDLAANFSEEDARRIKEIERTTNHDVKAVEYFLKEKVADVP
;
A
#
# COMPACT_ATOMS: atom_id res chain seq x y z
N MET A 1 -13.72 -22.09 -11.54
CA MET A 1 -12.43 -22.18 -12.26
C MET A 1 -11.55 -21.08 -11.70
N GLU A 2 -10.32 -21.38 -11.33
CA GLU A 2 -9.38 -20.36 -10.84
C GLU A 2 -8.87 -19.46 -11.98
N LEU A 3 -8.41 -18.26 -11.63
CA LEU A 3 -7.81 -17.32 -12.59
C LEU A 3 -6.46 -17.86 -13.08
N SER A 4 -6.29 -17.89 -14.41
CA SER A 4 -5.07 -18.28 -15.11
C SER A 4 -5.00 -17.55 -16.45
N ALA A 5 -3.88 -17.61 -17.16
CA ALA A 5 -3.78 -17.00 -18.48
C ALA A 5 -4.80 -17.54 -19.51
N LEU A 6 -5.26 -18.79 -19.35
CA LEU A 6 -6.27 -19.42 -20.22
C LEU A 6 -7.71 -19.10 -19.81
N THR A 7 -7.95 -18.81 -18.54
CA THR A 7 -9.29 -18.58 -17.98
C THR A 7 -9.60 -17.10 -17.74
N ALA A 8 -8.61 -16.21 -17.90
CA ALA A 8 -8.78 -14.77 -17.81
C ALA A 8 -9.79 -14.27 -18.85
N VAL A 9 -10.76 -13.46 -18.41
CA VAL A 9 -11.78 -12.86 -19.29
C VAL A 9 -11.15 -11.86 -20.26
N SER A 10 -10.24 -11.02 -19.76
CA SER A 10 -9.51 -10.06 -20.58
C SER A 10 -8.25 -10.70 -21.17
N PRO A 11 -7.98 -10.55 -22.47
CA PRO A 11 -6.74 -11.04 -23.06
C PRO A 11 -5.51 -10.25 -22.59
N VAL A 12 -5.70 -9.07 -21.98
CA VAL A 12 -4.63 -8.25 -21.38
C VAL A 12 -3.91 -9.02 -20.27
N ASP A 13 -4.64 -9.80 -19.47
CA ASP A 13 -4.10 -10.64 -18.40
C ASP A 13 -3.88 -12.10 -18.82
N GLY A 14 -4.50 -12.51 -19.93
CA GLY A 14 -4.40 -13.84 -20.51
C GLY A 14 -3.39 -13.93 -21.67
N ARG A 15 -3.91 -14.01 -22.90
CA ARG A 15 -3.14 -14.18 -24.15
C ARG A 15 -1.93 -13.23 -24.27
N TYR A 16 -2.08 -11.99 -23.80
CA TYR A 16 -1.07 -10.94 -23.88
C TYR A 16 -0.43 -10.61 -22.52
N GLY A 17 -0.70 -11.39 -21.47
CA GLY A 17 -0.20 -11.12 -20.11
C GLY A 17 1.32 -11.00 -20.02
N SER A 18 2.07 -11.74 -20.84
CA SER A 18 3.53 -11.61 -20.90
C SER A 18 4.01 -10.30 -21.54
N LYS A 19 3.16 -9.62 -22.32
CA LYS A 19 3.45 -8.31 -22.93
C LYS A 19 3.09 -7.14 -22.03
N THR A 20 2.26 -7.38 -21.01
CA THR A 20 1.72 -6.37 -20.10
C THR A 20 2.20 -6.56 -18.66
N ILE A 21 3.14 -7.47 -18.41
CA ILE A 21 3.61 -7.82 -17.06
C ILE A 21 4.08 -6.60 -16.25
N ALA A 22 4.76 -5.64 -16.89
CA ALA A 22 5.22 -4.41 -16.25
C ALA A 22 4.08 -3.50 -15.76
N LEU A 23 2.87 -3.66 -16.30
CA LEU A 23 1.70 -2.88 -15.89
C LEU A 23 1.09 -3.40 -14.59
N ARG A 24 1.39 -4.63 -14.18
CA ARG A 24 0.82 -5.25 -12.97
C ARG A 24 1.23 -4.50 -11.71
N GLU A 25 2.45 -3.99 -11.63
CA GLU A 25 2.90 -3.23 -10.45
C GLU A 25 2.36 -1.79 -10.40
N ILE A 26 1.66 -1.35 -11.45
CA ILE A 26 1.24 0.05 -11.61
C ILE A 26 -0.29 0.17 -11.59
N PHE A 27 -0.97 -0.56 -12.48
CA PHE A 27 -2.40 -0.37 -12.74
C PHE A 27 -3.29 -1.47 -12.15
N SER A 28 -2.71 -2.51 -11.56
CA SER A 28 -3.50 -3.51 -10.84
C SER A 28 -3.98 -2.97 -9.50
N GLU A 29 -4.83 -3.73 -8.83
CA GLU A 29 -5.20 -3.45 -7.44
C GLU A 29 -3.98 -3.42 -6.50
N TYR A 30 -2.98 -4.29 -6.70
CA TYR A 30 -1.71 -4.22 -5.97
C TYR A 30 -1.01 -2.87 -6.21
N GLY A 31 -0.90 -2.43 -7.46
CA GLY A 31 -0.29 -1.14 -7.80
C GLY A 31 -1.03 0.04 -7.16
N LEU A 32 -2.36 0.03 -7.23
CA LEU A 32 -3.21 1.04 -6.60
C LEU A 32 -2.98 1.10 -5.08
N LEU A 33 -2.97 -0.05 -4.41
CA LEU A 33 -2.73 -0.13 -2.96
C LEU A 33 -1.31 0.33 -2.61
N LYS A 34 -0.29 -0.11 -3.36
CA LYS A 34 1.11 0.33 -3.19
C LYS A 34 1.22 1.85 -3.20
N TYR A 35 0.69 2.51 -4.22
CA TYR A 35 0.81 3.96 -4.34
C TYR A 35 -0.05 4.71 -3.31
N ARG A 36 -1.21 4.18 -2.92
CA ARG A 36 -1.99 4.75 -1.80
C ARG A 36 -1.21 4.69 -0.49
N THR A 37 -0.62 3.54 -0.17
CA THR A 37 0.23 3.37 1.02
C THR A 37 1.40 4.36 1.00
N ILE A 38 2.07 4.53 -0.14
CA ILE A 38 3.15 5.52 -0.29
C ILE A 38 2.62 6.93 0.00
N VAL A 39 1.50 7.33 -0.58
CA VAL A 39 0.94 8.67 -0.38
C VAL A 39 0.58 8.92 1.09
N GLU A 40 -0.07 7.98 1.75
CA GLU A 40 -0.43 8.09 3.18
C GLU A 40 0.80 8.22 4.08
N ILE A 41 1.86 7.44 3.80
CA ILE A 41 3.13 7.54 4.53
C ILE A 41 3.76 8.94 4.34
N ARG A 42 3.87 9.41 3.09
CA ARG A 42 4.47 10.72 2.77
C ARG A 42 3.64 11.86 3.34
N TRP A 43 2.31 11.71 3.37
CA TRP A 43 1.41 12.66 4.00
C TRP A 43 1.68 12.76 5.50
N LEU A 44 1.77 11.63 6.22
CA LEU A 44 2.08 11.61 7.65
C LEU A 44 3.46 12.21 7.96
N GLN A 45 4.50 11.84 7.20
CA GLN A 45 5.83 12.41 7.34
C GLN A 45 5.82 13.93 7.12
N LYS A 46 5.02 14.42 6.15
CA LYS A 46 4.89 15.86 5.90
C LYS A 46 4.21 16.57 7.06
N LEU A 47 3.17 15.99 7.67
CA LEU A 47 2.54 16.53 8.87
C LEU A 47 3.55 16.64 10.01
N ALA A 48 4.30 15.57 10.29
CA ALA A 48 5.34 15.54 11.33
C ALA A 48 6.46 16.56 11.09
N ALA A 49 6.83 16.80 9.83
CA ALA A 49 7.86 17.76 9.47
C ALA A 49 7.39 19.23 9.47
N THR A 50 6.10 19.50 9.72
CA THR A 50 5.52 20.84 9.71
C THR A 50 5.43 21.36 11.14
N ALA A 51 6.32 22.26 11.53
CA ALA A 51 6.47 22.73 12.91
C ALA A 51 5.20 23.41 13.49
N GLU A 52 4.33 23.92 12.63
CA GLU A 52 3.05 24.53 12.99
C GLU A 52 1.99 23.51 13.43
N ILE A 53 2.19 22.22 13.18
CA ILE A 53 1.28 21.13 13.56
C ILE A 53 1.82 20.43 14.81
N ALA A 54 1.55 21.01 15.99
CA ALA A 54 2.12 20.54 17.25
C ALA A 54 1.60 19.15 17.70
N GLU A 55 0.43 18.72 17.21
CA GLU A 55 -0.16 17.41 17.50
C GLU A 55 0.59 16.24 16.87
N VAL A 56 1.42 16.51 15.85
CA VAL A 56 2.26 15.51 15.18
C VAL A 56 3.72 15.98 15.27
N PRO A 57 4.46 15.62 16.33
CA PRO A 57 5.83 16.06 16.50
C PRO A 57 6.73 15.49 15.40
N ALA A 58 7.86 16.16 15.17
CA ALA A 58 8.87 15.69 14.23
C ALA A 58 9.33 14.27 14.57
N PHE A 59 9.27 13.39 13.58
CA PHE A 59 9.73 12.01 13.71
C PHE A 59 11.24 11.92 13.82
N SER A 60 11.72 10.92 14.56
CA SER A 60 13.15 10.59 14.60
C SER A 60 13.64 10.08 13.24
N ALA A 61 14.96 9.96 13.10
CA ALA A 61 15.55 9.37 11.90
C ALA A 61 15.12 7.91 11.73
N GLU A 62 15.03 7.16 12.83
CA GLU A 62 14.63 5.75 12.86
C GLU A 62 13.16 5.57 12.44
N ALA A 63 12.26 6.42 12.94
CA ALA A 63 10.85 6.38 12.56
C ALA A 63 10.66 6.74 11.08
N ASN A 64 11.39 7.73 10.57
CA ASN A 64 11.37 8.05 9.13
C ASN A 64 11.91 6.90 8.29
N GLN A 65 13.01 6.28 8.71
CA GLN A 65 13.59 5.15 7.98
C GLN A 65 12.63 3.95 7.94
N PHE A 66 11.96 3.64 9.06
CA PHE A 66 10.94 2.59 9.10
C PHE A 66 9.82 2.83 8.08
N LEU A 67 9.29 4.06 8.04
CA LEU A 67 8.25 4.46 7.10
C LEU A 67 8.73 4.40 5.64
N ASP A 68 9.98 4.80 5.39
CA ASP A 68 10.60 4.73 4.07
C ASP A 68 10.80 3.28 3.60
N ASP A 69 11.22 2.40 4.51
CA ASP A 69 11.38 0.97 4.23
C ASP A 69 10.02 0.31 3.95
N LEU A 70 8.97 0.69 4.68
CA LEU A 70 7.61 0.20 4.43
C LEU A 70 7.11 0.63 3.05
N ALA A 71 7.38 1.87 2.64
CA ALA A 71 7.01 2.39 1.32
C ALA A 71 7.82 1.72 0.19
N ALA A 72 9.12 1.49 0.41
CA ALA A 72 10.02 0.91 -0.59
C ALA A 72 9.78 -0.59 -0.79
N ASN A 73 9.47 -1.32 0.28
CA ASN A 73 9.38 -2.79 0.30
C ASN A 73 7.95 -3.32 0.33
N PHE A 74 6.95 -2.50 -0.04
CA PHE A 74 5.54 -2.90 -0.07
C PHE A 74 5.34 -4.18 -0.91
N SER A 75 4.75 -5.21 -0.31
CA SER A 75 4.68 -6.57 -0.86
C SER A 75 3.26 -7.02 -1.22
N GLU A 76 3.13 -8.13 -1.96
CA GLU A 76 1.83 -8.76 -2.20
C GLU A 76 1.14 -9.22 -0.90
N GLU A 77 1.92 -9.56 0.13
CA GLU A 77 1.40 -9.93 1.44
C GLU A 77 0.77 -8.72 2.15
N ASP A 78 1.39 -7.55 2.06
CA ASP A 78 0.82 -6.31 2.58
C ASP A 78 -0.48 -5.93 1.85
N ALA A 79 -0.49 -6.05 0.52
CA ALA A 79 -1.72 -5.84 -0.26
C ALA A 79 -2.83 -6.81 0.15
N ARG A 80 -2.50 -8.10 0.38
CA ARG A 80 -3.45 -9.09 0.88
C ARG A 80 -3.99 -8.70 2.26
N ARG A 81 -3.12 -8.25 3.18
CA ARG A 81 -3.53 -7.78 4.50
C ARG A 81 -4.50 -6.60 4.42
N ILE A 82 -4.24 -5.64 3.55
CA ILE A 82 -5.16 -4.52 3.31
C ILE A 82 -6.52 -5.03 2.81
N LYS A 83 -6.54 -5.97 1.86
CA LYS A 83 -7.81 -6.57 1.38
C LYS A 83 -8.56 -7.31 2.48
N GLU A 84 -7.88 -7.96 3.43
CA GLU A 84 -8.53 -8.58 4.59
C GLU A 84 -9.22 -7.54 5.48
N ILE A 85 -8.55 -6.43 5.79
CA ILE A 85 -9.12 -5.32 6.56
C ILE A 85 -10.29 -4.68 5.82
N GLU A 86 -10.18 -4.55 4.49
CA GLU A 86 -11.23 -3.99 3.64
C GLU A 86 -12.54 -4.78 3.71
N ARG A 87 -12.48 -6.10 3.94
CA ARG A 87 -13.71 -6.92 4.12
C ARG A 87 -14.55 -6.48 5.31
N THR A 88 -13.93 -5.86 6.31
CA THR A 88 -14.63 -5.32 7.50
C THR A 88 -15.01 -3.85 7.30
N THR A 89 -14.12 -3.05 6.73
CA THR A 89 -14.34 -1.59 6.58
C THR A 89 -15.22 -1.23 5.38
N ASN A 90 -15.28 -2.10 4.36
CA ASN A 90 -15.89 -1.84 3.06
C ASN A 90 -15.39 -0.55 2.40
N HIS A 91 -14.14 -0.16 2.68
CA HIS A 91 -13.49 1.02 2.13
C HIS A 91 -11.98 0.83 2.04
N ASP A 92 -11.44 0.84 0.82
CA ASP A 92 -10.04 0.60 0.51
C ASP A 92 -9.04 1.56 1.19
N VAL A 93 -9.26 2.88 1.12
CA VAL A 93 -8.39 3.88 1.78
C VAL A 93 -8.43 3.73 3.30
N LYS A 94 -9.60 3.44 3.87
CA LYS A 94 -9.70 3.19 5.32
C LYS A 94 -8.93 1.93 5.72
N ALA A 95 -8.93 0.90 4.88
CA ALA A 95 -8.13 -0.30 5.12
C ALA A 95 -6.62 -0.02 5.08
N VAL A 96 -6.14 0.88 4.22
CA VAL A 96 -4.74 1.35 4.22
C VAL A 96 -4.41 2.07 5.54
N GLU A 97 -5.30 2.93 6.04
CA GLU A 97 -5.10 3.59 7.34
C GLU A 97 -4.93 2.57 8.48
N TYR A 98 -5.80 1.56 8.55
CA TYR A 98 -5.71 0.51 9.56
C TYR A 98 -4.46 -0.35 9.39
N PHE A 99 -4.08 -0.69 8.17
CA PHE A 99 -2.83 -1.40 7.88
C PHE A 99 -1.62 -0.62 8.40
N LEU A 100 -1.55 0.69 8.15
CA LEU A 100 -0.46 1.52 8.66
C LEU A 100 -0.46 1.57 10.19
N LYS A 101 -1.64 1.66 10.82
CA LYS A 101 -1.76 1.57 12.29
C LYS A 101 -1.23 0.25 12.85
N GLU A 102 -1.50 -0.87 12.18
CA GLU A 102 -0.95 -2.18 12.58
C GLU A 102 0.58 -2.20 12.46
N LYS A 103 1.14 -1.67 11.37
CA LYS A 103 2.60 -1.68 11.15
C LYS A 103 3.38 -0.82 12.14
N VAL A 104 2.80 0.28 12.63
CA VAL A 104 3.46 1.20 13.57
C VAL A 104 3.16 0.88 15.04
N ALA A 105 2.25 -0.06 15.34
CA ALA A 105 1.83 -0.34 16.71
C ALA A 105 2.96 -0.83 17.63
N ASP A 106 3.94 -1.54 17.06
CA ASP A 106 5.08 -2.11 17.78
C ASP A 106 6.36 -1.25 17.64
N VAL A 107 6.25 -0.07 17.00
CA VAL A 107 7.37 0.89 16.91
C VAL A 107 7.32 1.77 18.16
N PRO A 108 8.35 1.73 19.03
CA PRO A 108 8.37 2.44 20.31
C PRO A 108 8.41 3.97 20.18
#